data_AF-A0A7H0YH78-F1
#
_entry.id   AF-A0A7H0YH78-F1
#
_cell.length_a   1.000
_cell.length_b   1.000
_cell.length_c   1.000
_cell.angle_alpha   90.00
_cell.angle_beta   90.00
_cell.angle_gamma   90.00
#
_symmetry.space_group_name_H-M   'P 1'
#
loop_
_entity.id
_entity.type
_entity.pdbx_description
1 polymer ?
#
loop_
_entity_poly.entity_id
_entity_poly.type
_entity_poly.pdbx_seq_one_letter_code
_entity_poly.pdbx_strand_id
1 'polypeptide(L)'
;MKRDLHAVLNYDETPIRVGIIEGKEVFCLHDLLRAMSLPHVNVTNIMTRVPPDAYYRASTVDVGGHPCNSQAIAVTFEGAYLTLPRLNKIDLMDVMLLLRWMKTVKKSKMKKGAK
;
A
#
# COMPACT_ATOMS: atom_id res chain seq x y z
N MET A 1 11.12 2.72 16.80
CA MET A 1 10.09 1.77 16.31
C MET A 1 10.38 1.45 14.86
N LYS A 2 10.31 0.18 14.46
CA LYS A 2 10.66 -0.27 13.10
C LYS A 2 9.47 -0.06 12.15
N ARG A 3 9.67 0.68 11.06
CA ARG A 3 8.65 0.99 10.04
C ARG A 3 8.71 -0.07 8.94
N ASP A 4 8.07 -1.23 9.16
CA ASP A 4 8.19 -2.39 8.27
C ASP A 4 6.84 -2.81 7.65
N LEU A 5 6.81 -2.94 6.32
CA LEU A 5 5.83 -3.75 5.59
C LEU A 5 6.28 -5.21 5.68
N HIS A 6 5.55 -6.04 6.42
CA HIS A 6 6.03 -7.36 6.87
C HIS A 6 5.08 -8.51 6.58
N ALA A 7 3.98 -8.24 5.88
CA ALA A 7 3.05 -9.25 5.39
C ALA A 7 2.74 -8.97 3.91
N VAL A 8 2.31 -10.02 3.20
CA VAL A 8 1.83 -9.95 1.82
C VAL A 8 0.40 -10.46 1.80
N LEU A 9 -0.51 -9.68 1.22
CA LEU A 9 -1.91 -10.05 1.01
C LEU A 9 -2.24 -9.87 -0.46
N ASN A 10 -3.14 -10.70 -0.97
CA ASN A 10 -3.54 -10.60 -2.38
C ASN A 10 -4.81 -9.76 -2.52
N TYR A 11 -4.78 -8.82 -3.45
CA TYR A 11 -5.97 -8.25 -4.09
C TYR A 11 -6.11 -8.94 -5.43
N ASP A 12 -7.15 -9.76 -5.57
CA ASP A 12 -7.26 -10.76 -6.64
C ASP A 12 -5.98 -11.60 -6.73
N GLU A 13 -5.25 -11.54 -7.85
CA GLU A 13 -3.98 -12.25 -8.06
C GLU A 13 -2.76 -11.36 -7.78
N THR A 14 -2.95 -10.07 -7.44
CA THR A 14 -1.85 -9.13 -7.24
C THR A 14 -1.39 -9.12 -5.77
N PRO A 15 -0.12 -9.48 -5.48
CA PRO A 15 0.43 -9.42 -4.14
C PRO A 15 0.69 -7.97 -3.72
N ILE A 16 0.17 -7.61 -2.55
CA ILE A 16 0.30 -6.29 -1.93
C ILE A 16 0.97 -6.44 -0.56
N ARG A 17 2.12 -5.78 -0.41
CA ARG A 17 2.82 -5.72 0.87
C ARG A 17 2.12 -4.75 1.81
N VAL A 18 1.87 -5.21 3.03
CA VAL A 18 1.12 -4.49 4.06
C VAL A 18 1.85 -4.52 5.40
N GLY A 19 1.45 -3.63 6.30
CA GLY A 19 2.01 -3.58 7.64
C GLY A 19 1.26 -2.63 8.56
N ILE A 20 1.79 -2.47 9.77
CA ILE A 20 1.30 -1.51 10.75
C ILE A 20 2.45 -0.58 11.10
N ILE A 21 2.27 0.72 10.86
CA ILE A 21 3.24 1.77 11.18
C ILE A 21 2.54 2.79 12.06
N GLU A 22 3.10 3.07 13.23
CA GLU A 22 2.55 4.06 14.18
C GLU A 22 1.07 3.79 14.52
N GLY A 23 0.70 2.51 14.60
CA GLY A 23 -0.68 2.08 14.89
C GLY A 23 -1.64 2.14 13.70
N LYS A 24 -1.22 2.67 12.55
CA LYS A 24 -2.01 2.75 11.32
C LYS A 24 -1.75 1.56 10.38
N GLU A 25 -2.80 1.07 9.74
CA GLU A 25 -2.73 0.08 8.66
C GLU A 25 -2.18 0.77 7.41
N VAL A 26 -1.14 0.18 6.83
CA VAL A 26 -0.46 0.75 5.66
C VAL A 26 -0.21 -0.30 4.60
N PHE A 27 -0.15 0.16 3.36
CA PHE A 27 -0.06 -0.65 2.15
C PHE A 27 1.04 -0.11 1.24
N CYS A 28 1.76 -0.97 0.55
CA CYS A 28 2.78 -0.55 -0.41
C CYS A 28 2.13 0.17 -1.59
N LEU A 29 2.45 1.45 -1.79
CA LEU A 29 1.88 2.25 -2.87
C LEU A 29 2.21 1.67 -4.25
N HIS A 30 3.44 1.16 -4.44
CA HIS A 30 3.84 0.58 -5.72
C HIS A 30 3.05 -0.70 -6.06
N ASP A 31 2.71 -1.51 -5.06
CA ASP A 31 1.90 -2.71 -5.28
C ASP A 31 0.44 -2.33 -5.61
N LEU A 32 -0.11 -1.30 -4.94
CA LEU A 32 -1.43 -0.75 -5.28
C LEU A 32 -1.48 -0.21 -6.71
N LEU A 33 -0.45 0.52 -7.14
CA LEU A 33 -0.34 1.02 -8.51
C LEU A 33 -0.27 -0.13 -9.52
N ARG A 34 0.46 -1.20 -9.20
CA ARG A 34 0.53 -2.41 -10.04
C ARG A 34 -0.82 -3.10 -10.15
N ALA A 35 -1.57 -3.20 -9.06
CA ALA A 35 -2.92 -3.78 -9.03
C ALA A 35 -3.90 -3.04 -9.96
N MET A 36 -3.64 -1.77 -10.26
CA MET A 36 -4.44 -0.95 -11.18
C MET A 36 -3.80 -0.82 -12.56
N SER A 37 -2.86 -1.70 -12.93
CA SER A 37 -2.13 -1.66 -14.20
C SER A 37 -1.33 -0.37 -14.45
N LEU A 38 -0.83 0.27 -13.39
CA LEU A 38 -0.06 1.52 -13.42
C LEU A 38 1.38 1.39 -12.84
N PRO A 39 2.17 0.37 -13.23
CA PRO A 39 3.44 0.05 -12.56
C PRO A 39 4.54 1.12 -12.67
N HIS A 40 4.43 2.05 -13.63
CA HIS A 40 5.43 3.07 -13.93
C HIS A 40 4.97 4.51 -13.64
N VAL A 41 3.89 4.68 -12.87
CA VAL A 41 3.37 6.02 -12.58
C VAL A 41 4.22 6.73 -11.53
N ASN A 42 4.71 7.92 -11.88
CA ASN A 42 5.37 8.81 -10.93
C ASN A 42 4.31 9.58 -10.11
N VAL A 43 4.18 9.21 -8.84
CA VAL A 43 3.20 9.82 -7.91
C VAL A 43 3.76 11.00 -7.11
N THR A 44 5.02 11.40 -7.31
CA THR A 44 5.72 12.37 -6.45
C THR A 44 4.95 13.68 -6.31
N ASN A 45 4.46 14.23 -7.42
CA ASN A 45 3.71 15.50 -7.43
C ASN A 45 2.32 15.38 -6.79
N ILE A 46 1.72 14.18 -6.78
CA ILE A 46 0.41 13.95 -6.18
C ILE A 46 0.59 13.78 -4.66
N MET A 47 1.65 13.10 -4.25
CA MET A 47 1.98 12.87 -2.85
C MET A 47 2.28 14.15 -2.06
N THR A 48 2.71 15.24 -2.70
CA THR A 48 2.91 16.54 -2.00
C THR A 48 1.61 17.14 -1.45
N ARG A 49 0.45 16.70 -1.95
CA ARG A 49 -0.87 17.14 -1.51
C ARG A 49 -1.51 16.19 -0.50
N VAL A 50 -0.83 15.10 -0.17
CA VAL A 50 -1.28 14.10 0.81
C VAL A 50 -0.73 14.49 2.17
N PRO A 51 -1.53 14.42 3.25
CA PRO A 51 -1.06 14.68 4.61
C PRO A 51 0.20 13.84 4.95
N PRO A 52 1.22 14.41 5.60
CA PRO A 52 2.48 13.71 5.91
C PRO A 52 2.31 12.44 6.75
N ASP A 53 1.22 12.34 7.51
CA ASP A 53 0.89 11.20 8.36
C ASP A 53 0.04 10.12 7.65
N ALA A 54 -0.23 10.31 6.35
CA ALA A 54 -0.91 9.35 5.50
C ALA A 54 0.05 8.55 4.62
N TYR A 55 1.35 8.82 4.68
CA TYR A 55 2.38 8.03 4.00
C TYR A 55 3.68 7.94 4.80
N TYR A 56 4.42 6.85 4.57
CA TYR A 56 5.61 6.50 5.33
C TYR A 56 6.66 5.89 4.41
N ARG A 57 7.93 6.21 4.63
CA ARG A 57 9.03 5.36 4.13
C ARG A 57 9.13 4.15 5.05
N ALA A 58 9.07 2.97 4.45
CA ALA A 58 9.07 1.70 5.17
C ALA A 58 10.06 0.72 4.55
N SER A 59 10.73 -0.07 5.38
CA SER A 59 11.42 -1.28 4.92
C SER A 59 10.39 -2.31 4.47
N THR A 60 10.75 -3.14 3.50
CA THR A 60 9.82 -4.06 2.86
C THR A 60 10.29 -5.51 2.90
N VAL A 61 9.36 -6.42 2.63
CA VAL A 61 9.62 -7.83 2.36
C VAL A 61 9.57 -8.08 0.85
N ASP A 62 10.12 -9.20 0.40
CA ASP A 62 9.87 -9.69 -0.95
C ASP A 62 8.43 -10.22 -1.10
N VAL A 63 8.08 -10.71 -2.29
CA VAL A 63 6.74 -11.25 -2.57
C VAL A 63 6.45 -12.53 -1.76
N GLY A 64 7.48 -13.26 -1.33
CA GLY A 64 7.36 -14.43 -0.45
C GLY A 64 7.23 -14.08 1.03
N GLY A 65 7.28 -12.79 1.41
CA GLY A 65 7.23 -12.34 2.79
C GLY A 65 8.59 -12.41 3.52
N HIS A 66 9.70 -12.64 2.81
CA HIS A 66 11.02 -12.64 3.39
C HIS A 66 11.58 -11.22 3.51
N PRO A 67 12.24 -10.85 4.63
CA PRO A 67 12.89 -9.56 4.77
C PRO A 67 13.88 -9.31 3.63
N CYS A 68 13.78 -8.16 2.98
CA CYS A 68 14.76 -7.73 1.99
C CYS A 68 15.27 -6.32 2.32
N ASN A 69 16.47 -5.99 1.85
CA ASN A 69 17.11 -4.70 2.13
C ASN A 69 16.61 -3.61 1.17
N SER A 70 15.28 -3.48 1.06
CA SER A 70 14.61 -2.56 0.15
C SER A 70 13.65 -1.65 0.91
N GLN A 71 13.42 -0.45 0.36
CA GLN A 71 12.52 0.55 0.90
C GLN A 71 11.36 0.80 -0.07
N ALA A 72 10.19 1.06 0.49
CA ALA A 72 9.00 1.41 -0.26
C ALA A 72 8.27 2.59 0.39
N ILE A 73 7.38 3.21 -0.39
CA ILE A 73 6.38 4.13 0.13
C ILE A 73 5.17 3.31 0.57
N ALA A 74 4.88 3.36 1.87
CA ALA A 74 3.68 2.80 2.46
C ALA A 74 2.65 3.93 2.60
N VAL A 75 1.38 3.65 2.31
CA VAL A 75 0.27 4.62 2.40
C VAL A 75 -0.85 4.05 3.25
N THR A 76 -1.53 4.92 4.01
CA THR A 76 -2.78 4.58 4.68
C THR A 76 -3.92 4.50 3.67
N PHE A 77 -5.10 4.04 4.10
CA PHE A 77 -6.33 4.15 3.31
C PHE A 77 -6.58 5.60 2.83
N GLU A 78 -6.43 6.58 3.73
CA GLU A 78 -6.62 7.99 3.41
C GLU A 78 -5.60 8.48 2.37
N GLY A 79 -4.34 8.10 2.52
CA GLY A 79 -3.29 8.41 1.54
C GLY A 79 -3.60 7.83 0.16
N ALA A 80 -4.05 6.58 0.10
CA ALA A 80 -4.48 5.96 -1.16
C ALA A 80 -5.72 6.64 -1.75
N TYR A 81 -6.72 6.96 -0.92
CA TYR A 81 -7.94 7.67 -1.35
C TYR A 81 -7.62 9.04 -1.96
N LEU A 82 -6.62 9.74 -1.43
CA LEU A 82 -6.18 11.02 -1.98
C LEU A 82 -5.26 10.87 -3.19
N THR A 83 -4.50 9.78 -3.32
CA THR A 83 -3.53 9.63 -4.41
C THR A 83 -4.13 8.99 -5.64
N LEU A 84 -4.78 7.82 -5.49
CA LEU A 84 -5.11 6.94 -6.62
C LEU A 84 -6.14 7.54 -7.59
N PRO A 85 -7.26 8.15 -7.14
CA PRO A 85 -8.26 8.72 -8.06
C PRO A 85 -7.74 9.90 -8.89
N ARG A 86 -6.58 10.47 -8.54
CA ARG A 86 -5.99 11.64 -9.21
C ARG A 86 -4.98 11.25 -10.28
N LEU A 87 -4.77 9.96 -10.51
CA LEU A 87 -3.86 9.45 -11.53
C LEU A 87 -4.51 9.54 -12.90
N ASN A 88 -3.74 9.99 -13.88
CA ASN A 88 -4.23 10.08 -15.25
C ASN A 88 -4.48 8.68 -15.83
N LYS A 89 -5.56 8.53 -16.62
CA LYS A 89 -5.95 7.28 -17.31
C LYS A 89 -6.34 6.11 -16.39
N ILE A 90 -6.67 6.39 -15.14
CA ILE A 90 -7.12 5.35 -14.22
C ILE A 90 -8.62 5.08 -14.36
N ASP A 91 -9.02 3.81 -14.30
CA ASP A 91 -10.42 3.45 -14.16
C ASP A 91 -10.85 3.72 -12.71
N LEU A 92 -11.82 4.61 -12.52
CA LEU A 92 -12.34 4.96 -11.20
C LEU A 92 -13.05 3.80 -10.52
N MET A 93 -13.63 2.86 -11.27
CA MET A 93 -14.26 1.67 -10.71
C MET A 93 -13.23 0.76 -10.06
N ASP A 94 -12.11 0.50 -10.75
CA ASP A 94 -11.01 -0.31 -10.21
C ASP A 94 -10.42 0.31 -8.95
N VAL A 95 -10.26 1.64 -8.94
CA VAL A 95 -9.82 2.39 -7.76
C VAL A 95 -10.80 2.20 -6.60
N MET A 96 -12.10 2.30 -6.85
CA MET A 96 -13.11 2.12 -5.82
C MET A 96 -13.14 0.68 -5.26
N LEU A 97 -12.95 -0.33 -6.10
CA LEU A 97 -12.87 -1.73 -5.69
C LEU A 97 -11.62 -1.99 -4.83
N LEU A 98 -10.47 -1.47 -5.24
CA LEU A 98 -9.23 -1.58 -4.47
C LEU A 98 -9.35 -0.87 -3.11
N LEU A 99 -9.90 0.35 -3.08
CA LEU A 99 -10.14 1.10 -1.85
C LEU A 99 -11.12 0.38 -0.92
N ARG A 100 -12.15 -0.27 -1.48
CA ARG A 100 -13.08 -1.11 -0.70
C ARG A 100 -12.33 -2.29 -0.09
N TRP A 101 -11.52 -2.99 -0.88
CA TRP A 101 -10.69 -4.09 -0.38
C TRP A 101 -9.77 -3.63 0.76
N MET A 102 -9.08 -2.51 0.63
CA MET A 102 -8.22 -1.96 1.69
C MET A 102 -8.96 -1.79 3.02
N LYS A 103 -10.22 -1.33 3.00
CA LYS A 103 -11.06 -1.21 4.21
C LYS A 103 -11.42 -2.56 4.84
N THR A 104 -11.40 -3.66 4.08
CA THR A 104 -11.70 -5.00 4.61
C THR A 104 -10.48 -5.67 5.23
N VAL A 105 -9.26 -5.19 4.93
CA VAL A 105 -8.03 -5.75 5.48
C VAL A 105 -7.89 -5.33 6.94
N LYS A 106 -8.03 -6.30 7.85
CA LYS A 106 -7.91 -6.07 9.30
C LYS A 106 -6.45 -6.14 9.76
N LYS A 107 -6.09 -5.31 10.75
CA LYS A 107 -4.81 -5.36 11.51
C LYS A 107 -4.35 -6.77 11.88
N SER A 108 -5.27 -7.67 12.24
CA SER A 108 -4.94 -9.04 12.64
C SER A 108 -4.28 -9.86 11.51
N LYS A 109 -4.64 -9.60 10.26
CA LYS A 109 -4.03 -10.25 9.08
C LYS A 109 -2.69 -9.63 8.69
N MET A 110 -2.37 -8.46 9.22
CA MET A 110 -1.15 -7.72 8.90
C MET A 110 -0.01 -7.98 9.87
N LYS A 111 -0.27 -8.57 11.05
CA LYS A 111 0.78 -8.93 12.02
C LYS A 111 1.52 -10.17 11.51
N LYS A 112 2.86 -10.14 11.55
CA LYS A 112 3.77 -11.24 11.17
C LYS A 112 3.15 -12.60 11.42
N GLY A 113 3.01 -13.39 10.34
CA GLY A 113 2.72 -14.82 10.34
C GLY A 113 1.85 -15.27 11.50
N ALA A 114 0.53 -15.17 11.36
CA ALA A 114 -0.34 -16.12 12.05
C ALA A 114 0.10 -17.50 11.55
N LYS A 115 0.87 -18.20 12.39
CA LYS A 115 1.14 -19.64 12.25
C LYS A 115 -0.17 -20.40 12.25
#